data_AF-A0A7V6ZQC9-F1
#
_entry.id   AF-A0A7V6ZQC9-F1
#
_cell.length_a   1.000
_cell.length_b   1.000
_cell.length_c   1.000
_cell.angle_alpha   90.00
_cell.angle_beta   90.00
_cell.angle_gamma   90.00
#
_symmetry.space_group_name_H-M   'P 1'
#
loop_
_entity.id
_entity.type
_entity.pdbx_description
1 polymer ?
#
loop_
_entity_poly.entity_id
_entity_poly.type
_entity_poly.pdbx_seq_one_letter_code
_entity_poly.pdbx_strand_id
1 'polypeptide(L)'
;MNKLSLRNYRTFDISVFTVLLVVFEVLAVRAVGWFKEIYSVSLFLSLSLLVMMRWGAWSAVPIVFGAFAYCWAVGAAWENYVVYGVGNLFLLGNLLWFLRGKELVRKGPFLILFVLSGYLFTELGRSLVSLFFGGKFFSALIGFLGTDLLNALLALLVLGIAKRQKGLFEDQISYLRSLRQEEKKRDADEV
;
A
#
# COMPACT_ATOMS: atom_id res chain seq x y z
N MET A 1 -1.35 -28.59 15.05
CA MET A 1 -1.57 -27.56 14.01
C MET A 1 -0.66 -27.85 12.82
N ASN A 2 -1.21 -28.04 11.61
CA ASN A 2 -0.39 -28.19 10.40
C ASN A 2 0.54 -26.99 10.26
N LYS A 3 1.85 -27.22 10.10
CA LYS A 3 2.84 -26.17 9.89
C LYS A 3 2.52 -25.46 8.57
N LEU A 4 1.86 -24.31 8.64
CA LEU A 4 1.63 -23.45 7.48
C LEU A 4 2.98 -23.12 6.85
N SER A 5 3.14 -23.41 5.56
CA SER A 5 4.34 -23.03 4.83
C SER A 5 4.42 -21.50 4.73
N LEU A 6 5.64 -20.94 4.69
CA LEU A 6 5.84 -19.49 4.55
C LEU A 6 5.13 -18.95 3.30
N ARG A 7 5.09 -19.74 2.23
CA ARG A 7 4.39 -19.40 0.99
C ARG A 7 2.89 -19.27 1.23
N ASN A 8 2.27 -20.24 1.91
CA ASN A 8 0.82 -20.23 2.18
C ASN A 8 0.46 -19.05 3.09
N TYR A 9 1.27 -18.77 4.11
CA TYR A 9 1.05 -17.61 4.98
C TYR A 9 1.16 -16.29 4.22
N ARG A 10 2.21 -16.12 3.40
CA ARG A 10 2.36 -14.92 2.56
C ARG A 10 1.18 -14.71 1.63
N THR A 11 0.75 -15.77 0.93
CA THR A 11 -0.40 -15.70 0.02
C THR A 11 -1.66 -15.30 0.79
N PHE A 12 -1.93 -15.94 1.93
CA PHE A 12 -3.06 -15.58 2.77
C PHE A 12 -3.02 -14.12 3.22
N ASP A 13 -1.89 -13.66 3.76
CA ASP A 13 -1.73 -12.29 4.26
C ASP A 13 -1.92 -11.25 3.15
N ILE A 14 -1.30 -11.45 1.98
CA ILE A 14 -1.50 -10.58 0.81
C ILE A 14 -2.97 -10.60 0.38
N SER A 15 -3.60 -11.77 0.28
CA SER A 15 -5.00 -11.89 -0.11
C SER A 15 -5.93 -11.13 0.84
N VAL A 16 -5.69 -11.20 2.15
CA VAL A 16 -6.47 -10.44 3.15
C VAL A 16 -6.35 -8.94 2.90
N PHE A 17 -5.12 -8.42 2.75
CA PHE A 17 -4.93 -6.98 2.51
C PHE A 17 -5.44 -6.55 1.13
N THR A 18 -5.37 -7.39 0.10
CA THR A 18 -5.94 -7.12 -1.21
C THR A 18 -7.47 -7.05 -1.14
N VAL A 19 -8.13 -8.00 -0.48
CA VAL A 19 -9.59 -7.98 -0.32
C VAL A 19 -10.03 -6.75 0.47
N LEU A 20 -9.36 -6.44 1.57
CA LEU A 20 -9.62 -5.22 2.34
C LEU A 20 -9.49 -3.98 1.46
N LEU A 21 -8.39 -3.87 0.71
CA LEU A 21 -8.17 -2.71 -0.15
C LEU A 21 -9.27 -2.59 -1.22
N VAL A 22 -9.60 -3.67 -1.92
CA VAL A 22 -10.67 -3.68 -2.94
C VAL A 22 -12.00 -3.23 -2.34
N VAL A 23 -12.39 -3.77 -1.18
CA VAL A 23 -13.64 -3.40 -0.51
C VAL A 23 -13.64 -1.92 -0.13
N PHE A 24 -12.56 -1.44 0.47
CA PHE A 24 -12.47 -0.03 0.88
C PHE A 24 -12.42 0.93 -0.30
N GLU A 25 -11.80 0.58 -1.43
CA GLU A 25 -11.84 1.41 -2.64
C GLU A 25 -13.25 1.55 -3.18
N VAL A 26 -14.00 0.45 -3.26
CA VAL A 26 -15.40 0.48 -3.70
C VAL A 26 -16.24 1.32 -2.72
N LEU A 27 -16.06 1.13 -1.42
CA LEU A 27 -16.78 1.91 -0.40
C LEU A 27 -16.44 3.40 -0.47
N ALA A 28 -15.17 3.76 -0.67
CA ALA A 28 -14.72 5.14 -0.77
C ALA A 28 -15.42 5.86 -1.93
N VAL A 29 -15.45 5.24 -3.12
CA VAL A 29 -16.14 5.80 -4.29
C VAL A 29 -17.66 5.94 -4.04
N ARG A 30 -18.31 4.95 -3.42
CA ARG A 30 -19.75 5.03 -3.12
C ARG A 30 -20.07 6.07 -2.06
N ALA A 31 -19.20 6.24 -1.07
CA ALA A 31 -19.35 7.22 -0.01
C ALA A 31 -19.37 8.66 -0.56
N VAL A 32 -18.52 8.97 -1.54
CA VAL A 32 -18.55 10.28 -2.24
C VAL A 32 -19.95 10.60 -2.77
N GLY A 33 -20.61 9.62 -3.39
CA GLY A 33 -21.99 9.78 -3.88
C GLY A 33 -23.04 9.92 -2.76
N TRP A 34 -22.89 9.18 -1.67
CA TRP A 34 -23.82 9.23 -0.53
C TRP A 34 -23.74 10.55 0.24
N PHE A 35 -22.53 11.08 0.43
CA PHE A 35 -22.28 12.30 1.18
C PHE A 35 -22.21 13.56 0.31
N LYS A 36 -22.29 13.42 -1.03
CA LYS A 36 -22.18 14.51 -2.01
C LYS A 36 -20.90 15.34 -1.86
N GLU A 37 -19.82 14.65 -1.48
CA GLU A 37 -18.50 15.25 -1.31
C GLU A 37 -17.72 15.27 -2.63
N ILE A 38 -16.64 16.04 -2.68
CA ILE A 38 -15.75 16.12 -3.86
C ILE A 38 -14.51 15.25 -3.66
N TYR A 39 -14.12 15.00 -2.40
CA TYR A 39 -12.92 14.25 -2.06
C TYR A 39 -13.27 12.84 -1.58
N SER A 40 -12.57 11.85 -2.14
CA SER A 40 -12.63 10.47 -1.71
C SER A 40 -11.49 10.17 -0.75
N VAL A 41 -11.80 9.48 0.35
CA VAL A 41 -10.81 9.00 1.31
C VAL A 41 -10.47 7.55 1.00
N SER A 42 -9.27 7.33 0.48
CA SER A 42 -8.79 6.02 0.04
C SER A 42 -7.71 5.46 0.97
N LEU A 43 -7.77 4.14 1.20
CA LEU A 43 -6.74 3.39 1.93
C LEU A 43 -5.68 2.78 0.99
N PHE A 44 -5.69 3.17 -0.29
CA PHE A 44 -4.79 2.65 -1.30
C PHE A 44 -3.33 2.77 -0.92
N LEU A 45 -2.86 3.99 -0.64
CA LEU A 45 -1.46 4.24 -0.34
C LEU A 45 -1.06 3.56 0.97
N SER A 46 -1.92 3.63 2.00
CA SER A 46 -1.63 3.10 3.33
C SER A 46 -1.48 1.57 3.31
N LEU A 47 -2.44 0.85 2.72
CA LEU A 47 -2.39 -0.61 2.64
C LEU A 47 -1.31 -1.10 1.68
N SER A 48 -1.07 -0.40 0.57
CA SER A 48 0.00 -0.76 -0.37
C SER A 48 1.38 -0.66 0.29
N LEU A 49 1.66 0.44 1.00
CA LEU A 49 2.91 0.63 1.74
C LEU A 49 3.04 -0.33 2.93
N LEU A 50 1.93 -0.66 3.61
CA LEU A 50 1.91 -1.65 4.67
C LEU A 50 2.30 -3.04 4.15
N VAL A 51 1.66 -3.50 3.07
CA VAL A 51 2.01 -4.80 2.45
C VAL A 51 3.43 -4.76 1.89
N MET A 52 3.89 -3.61 1.41
CA MET A 52 5.27 -3.44 0.95
C MET A 52 6.27 -3.61 2.09
N MET A 53 6.01 -3.03 3.26
CA MET A 53 6.83 -3.25 4.45
C MET A 53 6.88 -4.74 4.84
N ARG A 54 5.74 -5.42 4.77
CA ARG A 54 5.57 -6.84 5.11
C ARG A 54 6.26 -7.79 4.14
N TRP A 55 6.08 -7.59 2.84
CA TRP A 55 6.43 -8.57 1.79
C TRP A 55 7.20 -7.98 0.59
N GLY A 56 7.57 -6.70 0.63
CA GLY A 56 8.33 -6.07 -0.44
C GLY A 56 7.54 -5.96 -1.74
N ALA A 57 8.13 -6.44 -2.84
CA ALA A 57 7.56 -6.32 -4.19
C ALA A 57 6.20 -7.01 -4.36
N TRP A 58 5.84 -7.93 -3.46
CA TRP A 58 4.52 -8.57 -3.46
C TRP A 58 3.36 -7.60 -3.20
N SER A 59 3.64 -6.37 -2.72
CA SER A 59 2.67 -5.27 -2.69
C SER A 59 2.12 -4.89 -4.07
N ALA A 60 2.77 -5.30 -5.17
CA ALA A 60 2.23 -5.15 -6.52
C ALA A 60 0.81 -5.72 -6.67
N VAL A 61 0.49 -6.81 -5.97
CA VAL A 61 -0.84 -7.45 -6.03
C VAL A 61 -1.94 -6.51 -5.51
N PRO A 62 -1.94 -6.08 -4.23
CA PRO A 62 -2.95 -5.13 -3.77
C PRO A 62 -2.93 -3.81 -4.55
N ILE A 63 -1.76 -3.33 -4.99
CA ILE A 63 -1.65 -2.12 -5.83
C ILE A 63 -2.49 -2.24 -7.10
N VAL A 64 -2.35 -3.32 -7.87
CA VAL A 64 -3.07 -3.49 -9.13
C VAL A 64 -4.56 -3.75 -8.88
N PHE A 65 -4.90 -4.62 -7.92
CA PHE A 65 -6.30 -4.93 -7.63
C PHE A 65 -7.05 -3.73 -7.04
N GLY A 66 -6.41 -2.92 -6.19
CA GLY A 66 -6.97 -1.68 -5.67
C GLY A 66 -7.23 -0.66 -6.77
N ALA A 67 -6.26 -0.46 -7.67
CA ALA A 67 -6.43 0.41 -8.85
C ALA A 67 -7.63 -0.03 -9.71
N PHE A 68 -7.73 -1.33 -10.01
CA PHE A 68 -8.82 -1.85 -10.83
C PHE A 68 -10.18 -1.75 -10.12
N ALA A 69 -10.21 -1.97 -8.80
CA ALA A 69 -11.43 -1.79 -8.01
C ALA A 69 -11.91 -0.34 -8.04
N TYR A 70 -10.99 0.63 -7.90
CA TYR A 70 -11.30 2.06 -8.04
C TYR A 70 -11.86 2.39 -9.43
N CYS A 71 -11.15 1.98 -10.49
CA CYS A 71 -11.58 2.24 -11.87
C CYS A 71 -12.94 1.62 -12.18
N TRP A 72 -13.19 0.40 -11.70
CA TRP A 72 -14.48 -0.27 -11.83
C TRP A 72 -15.58 0.45 -11.07
N ALA A 73 -15.32 0.83 -9.81
CA ALA A 73 -16.31 1.46 -8.96
C ALA A 73 -16.77 2.83 -9.48
N VAL A 74 -15.86 3.59 -10.10
CA VAL A 74 -16.16 4.93 -10.66
C VAL A 74 -16.67 4.87 -12.10
N GLY A 75 -16.70 3.69 -12.74
CA GLY A 75 -17.12 3.53 -14.13
C GLY A 75 -16.13 4.14 -15.13
N ALA A 76 -14.83 4.04 -14.84
CA ALA A 76 -13.79 4.67 -15.64
C ALA A 76 -13.65 4.07 -17.05
N ALA A 77 -13.18 4.88 -17.99
CA ALA A 77 -12.76 4.42 -19.31
C ALA A 77 -11.55 3.47 -19.25
N TRP A 78 -11.34 2.66 -20.29
CA TRP A 78 -10.32 1.61 -20.29
C TRP A 78 -8.89 2.16 -20.16
N GLU A 79 -8.63 3.37 -20.67
CA GLU A 79 -7.36 4.07 -20.56
C GLU A 79 -6.98 4.28 -19.09
N ASN A 80 -7.97 4.59 -18.24
CA ASN A 80 -7.74 4.80 -16.82
C ASN A 80 -7.34 3.50 -16.09
N TYR A 81 -7.78 2.32 -16.54
CA TYR A 81 -7.28 1.06 -15.98
C TYR A 81 -5.78 0.91 -16.23
N VAL A 82 -5.29 1.35 -17.40
CA VAL A 82 -3.86 1.33 -17.70
C VAL A 82 -3.12 2.39 -16.89
N VAL A 83 -3.64 3.62 -16.85
CA VAL A 83 -3.05 4.74 -16.08
C VAL A 83 -2.93 4.39 -14.60
N TYR A 84 -3.99 3.91 -13.97
CA TYR A 84 -3.98 3.57 -12.54
C TYR A 84 -3.30 2.23 -12.29
N GLY A 85 -3.50 1.21 -13.13
CA GLY A 85 -2.87 -0.10 -12.96
C GLY A 85 -1.35 -0.06 -13.11
N VAL A 86 -0.87 0.49 -14.22
CA VAL A 86 0.58 0.58 -14.51
C VAL A 86 1.21 1.75 -13.78
N GLY A 87 0.54 2.91 -13.74
CA GLY A 87 1.06 4.09 -13.06
C GLY A 87 1.26 3.86 -11.56
N ASN A 88 0.31 3.18 -10.89
CA ASN A 88 0.48 2.90 -9.46
C ASN A 88 1.60 1.91 -9.16
N LEU A 89 2.05 1.08 -10.12
CA LEU A 89 3.21 0.22 -9.90
C LEU A 89 4.52 0.99 -9.71
N PHE A 90 4.59 2.27 -10.10
CA PHE A 90 5.73 3.13 -9.76
C PHE A 90 5.90 3.28 -8.25
N LEU A 91 4.85 3.08 -7.45
CA LEU A 91 4.94 3.00 -6.00
C LEU A 91 6.00 2.00 -5.53
N LEU A 92 6.26 0.92 -6.30
CA LEU A 92 7.33 -0.04 -6.00
C LEU A 92 8.73 0.59 -5.98
N GLY A 93 8.92 1.80 -6.51
CA GLY A 93 10.13 2.60 -6.33
C GLY A 93 10.49 2.80 -4.85
N ASN A 94 9.51 2.73 -3.95
CA ASN A 94 9.75 2.77 -2.51
C ASN A 94 10.55 1.58 -1.95
N LEU A 95 10.70 0.49 -2.70
CA LEU A 95 11.57 -0.62 -2.32
C LEU A 95 13.03 -0.18 -2.18
N LEU A 96 13.45 0.93 -2.81
CA LEU A 96 14.78 1.51 -2.67
C LEU A 96 15.11 1.90 -1.22
N TRP A 97 14.10 2.23 -0.41
CA TRP A 97 14.29 2.48 1.02
C TRP A 97 14.77 1.24 1.78
N PHE A 98 14.40 0.05 1.32
CA PHE A 98 14.77 -1.21 1.99
C PHE A 98 16.23 -1.59 1.76
N LEU A 99 16.92 -0.96 0.80
CA LEU A 99 18.37 -1.06 0.65
C LEU A 99 19.11 -0.50 1.87
N ARG A 100 18.51 0.46 2.58
CA ARG A 100 19.03 1.03 3.84
C ARG A 100 18.53 0.29 5.08
N GLY A 101 17.81 -0.81 4.89
CA GLY A 101 17.19 -1.60 5.95
C GLY A 101 15.78 -1.14 6.30
N LYS A 102 14.87 -2.10 6.45
CA LYS A 102 13.45 -1.86 6.79
C LYS A 102 13.26 -1.21 8.16
N GLU A 103 14.12 -1.48 9.13
CA GLU A 103 14.04 -0.85 10.47
C GLU A 103 14.23 0.67 10.43
N LEU A 104 14.98 1.20 9.45
CA LEU A 104 15.14 2.64 9.30
C LEU A 104 13.81 3.31 8.96
N VAL A 105 13.02 2.72 8.07
CA VAL A 105 11.71 3.21 7.62
C VAL A 105 10.72 3.37 8.78
N ARG A 106 10.86 2.58 9.84
CA ARG A 106 9.98 2.65 11.01
C ARG A 106 10.25 3.86 11.91
N LYS A 107 11.42 4.49 11.80
CA LYS A 107 11.78 5.67 12.57
C LYS A 107 10.95 6.87 12.10
N GLY A 108 10.54 7.74 13.03
CA GLY A 108 9.58 8.83 12.78
C GLY A 108 9.82 9.65 11.50
N PRO A 109 10.98 10.30 11.34
CA PRO A 109 11.27 11.10 10.14
C PRO A 109 11.32 10.28 8.85
N PHE A 110 11.86 9.06 8.92
CA PHE A 110 11.99 8.18 7.76
C PHE A 110 10.66 7.57 7.32
N LEU A 111 9.73 7.33 8.25
CA LEU A 111 8.37 6.94 7.91
C LEU A 111 7.69 8.03 7.08
N ILE A 112 7.85 9.29 7.50
CA ILE A 112 7.27 10.43 6.78
C ILE A 112 7.84 10.47 5.35
N LEU A 113 9.16 10.41 5.21
CA LEU A 113 9.81 10.40 3.90
C LEU A 113 9.40 9.19 3.05
N PHE A 114 9.25 8.01 3.65
CA PHE A 114 8.78 6.81 2.98
C PHE A 114 7.36 6.98 2.43
N VAL A 115 6.43 7.50 3.22
CA VAL A 115 5.05 7.74 2.75
C VAL A 115 5.01 8.81 1.67
N LEU A 116 5.71 9.93 1.87
CA LEU A 116 5.74 11.03 0.89
C LEU A 116 6.38 10.61 -0.43
N SER A 117 7.46 9.82 -0.40
CA SER A 117 8.05 9.28 -1.64
C SER A 117 7.13 8.30 -2.35
N GLY A 118 6.38 7.46 -1.62
CA GLY A 118 5.40 6.56 -2.21
C GLY A 118 4.27 7.31 -2.91
N TYR A 119 3.76 8.34 -2.25
CA TYR A 119 2.80 9.28 -2.84
C TYR A 119 3.34 9.91 -4.13
N LEU A 120 4.54 10.51 -4.08
CA LEU A 120 5.16 11.12 -5.26
C LEU A 120 5.38 10.12 -6.40
N PHE A 121 5.87 8.91 -6.11
CA PHE A 121 6.06 7.89 -7.13
C PHE A 121 4.76 7.46 -7.78
N THR A 122 3.67 7.37 -7.02
CA THR A 122 2.34 7.04 -7.54
C THR A 122 1.86 8.10 -8.51
N GLU A 123 1.91 9.37 -8.12
CA GLU A 123 1.42 10.46 -8.98
C GLU A 123 2.33 10.70 -10.19
N LEU A 124 3.65 10.55 -10.04
CA LEU A 124 4.58 10.57 -11.16
C LEU A 124 4.30 9.43 -12.14
N GLY A 125 4.06 8.21 -11.63
CA GLY A 125 3.73 7.06 -12.45
C GLY A 125 2.45 7.26 -13.24
N ARG A 126 1.35 7.67 -12.59
CA ARG A 126 0.08 7.98 -13.26
C ARG A 126 0.24 9.06 -14.32
N SER A 127 0.95 10.14 -13.98
CA SER A 127 1.21 11.25 -14.90
C SER A 127 2.00 10.81 -16.13
N LEU A 128 3.06 10.02 -15.95
CA LEU A 128 3.84 9.46 -17.05
C LEU A 128 3.01 8.54 -17.94
N VAL A 129 2.21 7.64 -17.34
CA VAL A 129 1.38 6.71 -18.13
C VAL A 129 0.26 7.47 -18.88
N SER A 130 -0.30 8.52 -18.29
CA SER A 130 -1.32 9.35 -18.95
C SER A 130 -0.85 10.02 -20.24
N LEU A 131 0.47 10.24 -20.41
CA LEU A 131 1.03 10.82 -21.64
C LEU A 131 0.74 9.96 -22.86
N PHE A 132 0.73 8.64 -22.71
CA PHE A 132 0.46 7.71 -23.80
C PHE A 132 -0.99 7.80 -24.32
N PHE A 133 -1.87 8.45 -23.57
CA PHE A 133 -3.28 8.66 -23.92
C PHE A 133 -3.59 10.15 -24.22
N GLY A 134 -2.57 10.95 -24.52
CA GLY A 134 -2.73 12.37 -24.86
C GLY A 134 -2.86 13.31 -23.65
N GLY A 135 -2.65 12.82 -22.43
CA GLY A 135 -2.58 13.65 -21.23
C GLY A 135 -1.40 14.63 -21.27
N LYS A 136 -1.53 15.77 -20.59
CA LYS A 136 -0.44 16.74 -20.39
C LYS A 136 0.23 16.47 -19.04
N PHE A 137 1.50 16.06 -19.05
CA PHE A 137 2.23 15.62 -17.85
C PHE A 137 2.04 16.54 -16.63
N PHE A 138 2.39 17.82 -16.76
CA PHE A 138 2.33 18.75 -15.62
C PHE A 138 0.90 19.01 -15.13
N SER A 139 -0.07 19.06 -16.05
CA SER A 139 -1.47 19.23 -15.67
C SER A 139 -2.01 18.00 -14.94
N ALA A 140 -1.68 16.80 -15.43
CA ALA A 140 -2.04 15.54 -14.80
C ALA A 140 -1.40 15.44 -13.41
N LEU A 141 -0.10 15.75 -13.30
CA LEU A 141 0.64 15.70 -12.05
C LEU A 141 0.06 16.65 -11.00
N ILE A 142 -0.24 17.90 -11.37
CA ILE A 142 -0.86 18.86 -10.44
C ILE A 142 -2.25 18.37 -10.02
N GLY A 143 -3.04 17.83 -10.95
CA GLY A 143 -4.37 17.28 -10.64
C GLY A 143 -4.29 16.14 -9.63
N PHE A 144 -3.45 15.14 -9.92
CA PHE A 144 -3.23 13.99 -9.05
C PHE A 144 -2.66 14.38 -7.68
N LEU A 145 -1.69 15.31 -7.64
CA LEU A 145 -1.15 15.82 -6.38
C LEU A 145 -2.20 16.60 -5.56
N GLY A 146 -3.18 17.23 -6.22
CA GLY A 146 -4.26 17.92 -5.53
C GLY A 146 -5.23 16.95 -4.87
N THR A 147 -5.67 15.94 -5.63
CA THR A 147 -6.72 15.00 -5.18
C THR A 147 -6.23 14.04 -4.11
N ASP A 148 -4.96 13.62 -4.17
CA ASP A 148 -4.45 12.51 -3.35
C ASP A 148 -3.70 12.99 -2.10
N LEU A 149 -3.54 14.30 -1.92
CA LEU A 149 -2.86 14.86 -0.75
C LEU A 149 -3.50 14.42 0.58
N LEU A 150 -4.84 14.40 0.65
CA LEU A 150 -5.54 13.94 1.84
C LEU A 150 -5.27 12.45 2.12
N ASN A 151 -5.17 11.63 1.06
CA ASN A 151 -4.85 10.21 1.16
C ASN A 151 -3.41 9.99 1.64
N ALA A 152 -2.47 10.85 1.25
CA ALA A 152 -1.11 10.84 1.77
C ALA A 152 -1.06 11.15 3.28
N LEU A 153 -1.82 12.15 3.74
CA LEU A 153 -1.95 12.46 5.17
C LEU A 153 -2.59 11.31 5.95
N LEU A 154 -3.62 10.68 5.39
CA LEU A 154 -4.23 9.49 5.99
C LEU A 154 -3.25 8.32 6.06
N ALA A 155 -2.42 8.11 5.03
CA ALA A 155 -1.40 7.08 5.05
C ALA A 155 -0.35 7.32 6.14
N LEU A 156 0.05 8.57 6.40
CA LEU A 156 0.91 8.92 7.54
C LEU A 156 0.26 8.54 8.87
N LEU A 157 -1.03 8.83 9.04
CA LEU A 157 -1.77 8.49 10.26
C LEU A 157 -1.87 6.97 10.44
N VAL A 158 -2.37 6.25 9.43
CA VAL A 158 -2.57 4.80 9.47
C VAL A 158 -1.25 4.07 9.75
N LEU A 159 -0.18 4.40 9.00
CA LEU A 159 1.12 3.78 9.21
C LEU A 159 1.80 4.22 10.50
N GLY A 160 1.54 5.46 10.95
CA GLY A 160 1.97 5.98 12.24
C GLY A 160 1.37 5.22 13.43
N ILE A 161 0.12 4.75 13.29
CA ILE A 161 -0.53 3.86 14.25
C ILE A 161 0.00 2.43 14.08
N ALA A 162 0.06 1.92 12.85
CA ALA A 162 0.47 0.54 12.57
C ALA A 162 1.89 0.23 13.05
N LYS A 163 2.82 1.18 12.98
CA LYS A 163 4.19 1.00 13.50
C LYS A 163 4.27 0.78 15.02
N ARG A 164 3.24 1.17 15.77
CA ARG A 164 3.17 0.97 17.23
C ARG A 164 2.72 -0.44 17.59
N GLN A 165 2.16 -1.19 16.65
CA GLN A 165 1.70 -2.56 16.85
C GLN A 165 2.74 -3.54 16.32
N LYS A 166 3.22 -4.44 17.19
CA LYS A 166 4.19 -5.49 16.82
C LYS A 166 3.61 -6.38 15.73
N GLY A 167 4.42 -6.70 14.72
CA GLY A 167 4.01 -7.59 13.64
C GLY A 167 3.07 -7.00 12.58
N LEU A 168 2.57 -5.75 12.71
CA LEU A 168 1.69 -5.14 11.69
C LEU A 168 2.47 -4.40 10.60
N PHE A 169 3.35 -3.48 10.97
CA PHE A 169 4.21 -2.71 10.04
C PHE A 169 5.68 -3.10 10.18
N GLU A 170 5.97 -4.38 9.90
CA GLU A 170 7.28 -5.02 10.06
C GLU A 170 7.53 -6.06 8.96
N ASP A 171 8.79 -6.40 8.74
CA ASP A 171 9.19 -7.50 7.86
C ASP A 171 8.66 -8.84 8.39
N GLN A 172 7.76 -9.48 7.64
CA GLN A 172 7.05 -10.66 8.13
C GLN A 172 7.95 -11.89 8.27
N ILE A 173 8.99 -12.00 7.45
CA ILE A 173 9.93 -13.12 7.54
C ILE A 173 10.72 -13.04 8.85
N SER A 174 11.21 -11.84 9.17
CA SER A 174 11.95 -11.58 10.41
C SER A 174 11.05 -11.74 11.64
N TYR A 175 9.83 -11.22 11.58
CA TYR A 175 8.84 -11.35 12.65
C TYR A 175 8.46 -12.81 12.96
N LEU A 176 8.15 -13.61 11.93
CA LEU A 176 7.82 -15.03 12.13
C LEU A 176 9.01 -15.83 12.67
N ARG A 177 10.24 -15.42 12.31
CA ARG A 177 11.46 -16.04 12.84
C ARG A 177 11.65 -15.74 14.32
N SER A 178 11.42 -14.50 14.77
CA SER A 178 11.53 -14.15 16.19
C SER A 178 10.48 -14.85 17.03
N LEU A 179 9.23 -14.93 16.56
CA LEU A 179 8.16 -15.67 17.25
C LEU A 179 8.53 -17.14 17.48
N ARG A 180 9.06 -17.81 16.45
CA ARG A 180 9.49 -19.21 16.60
C ARG A 180 10.65 -19.38 17.57
N GLN A 181 11.53 -18.39 17.69
CA GLN A 181 12.61 -18.42 18.67
C GLN A 181 12.09 -18.19 20.09
N GLU A 182 11.11 -17.31 20.28
CA GLU A 182 10.43 -17.08 21.55
C GLU A 182 9.66 -18.32 22.01
N GLU A 183 8.92 -18.99 21.10
CA GLU A 183 8.24 -20.26 21.38
C GLU A 183 9.22 -21.33 21.85
N LYS A 184 10.32 -21.54 21.12
CA LYS A 184 11.33 -22.55 21.48
C LYS A 184 11.99 -22.29 22.83
N LYS A 185 12.19 -21.03 23.20
CA LYS A 185 12.77 -20.67 24.51
C LYS A 185 11.78 -20.98 25.61
N ARG A 186 10.50 -20.58 25.45
CA ARG A 186 9.44 -20.90 26.40
C ARG A 186 9.28 -22.40 26.60
N ASP A 187 9.25 -23.17 25.50
CA ASP A 187 9.13 -24.63 25.57
C ASP A 187 10.36 -25.29 26.23
N ALA A 188 11.54 -24.64 26.22
CA ALA A 188 12.74 -25.12 26.88
C ALA A 188 12.83 -24.72 28.36
N ASP A 189 12.19 -23.60 28.75
CA ASP A 189 12.10 -23.14 30.14
C ASP A 189 10.97 -23.86 30.92
N GLU A 190 10.02 -24.48 30.23
CA GLU A 190 8.92 -25.29 30.79
C GLU A 190 9.26 -26.79 30.98
N VAL A 191 10.47 -27.22 30.59
CA VAL A 191 11.00 -28.60 30.74
C VAL A 191 12.06 -28.65 31.82
#